data_AF-A0A7Y5SDZ0-F1
#
_entry.id   AF-A0A7Y5SDZ0-F1
#
_cell.length_a   1.000
_cell.length_b   1.000
_cell.length_c   1.000
_cell.angle_alpha   90.00
_cell.angle_beta   90.00
_cell.angle_gamma   90.00
#
_symmetry.space_group_name_H-M   'P 1'
#
loop_
_entity.id
_entity.type
_entity.pdbx_description
1 polymer ?
#
loop_
_entity_poly.entity_id
_entity_poly.type
_entity_poly.pdbx_seq_one_letter_code
_entity_poly.pdbx_strand_id
1 'polypeptide(L)'
;MKILVLAPEGMATDPVAGCDVVACRSVGEIARALAGEFAAAVLVSDGLPAADLEQAAGAVRACRFPVIEVRSERWDGTAYSPLSAACRGVISGFGAAGIAAAAGLARDIAP
;
A
#
# COMPACT_ATOMS: atom_id res chain seq x y z
N MET A 1 6.24 1.15 -16.93
CA MET A 1 4.88 0.99 -16.36
C MET A 1 4.76 1.92 -15.16
N LYS A 2 3.54 2.34 -14.79
CA LYS A 2 3.34 3.30 -13.69
C LYS A 2 3.31 2.63 -12.32
N ILE A 3 3.58 3.41 -11.27
CA ILE A 3 3.42 2.99 -9.88
C ILE A 3 1.99 3.29 -9.43
N LEU A 4 1.34 2.33 -8.80
CA LEU A 4 0.02 2.49 -8.21
C LEU A 4 0.15 2.88 -6.73
N VAL A 5 -0.60 3.87 -6.27
CA VAL A 5 -0.70 4.23 -4.85
C VAL A 5 -2.15 4.08 -4.42
N LEU A 6 -2.39 3.16 -3.48
CA LEU A 6 -3.69 2.92 -2.87
C LEU A 6 -3.71 3.62 -1.52
N ALA A 7 -4.57 4.63 -1.37
CA ALA A 7 -4.67 5.41 -0.15
C ALA A 7 -6.11 5.45 0.37
N PRO A 8 -6.32 5.53 1.70
CA PRO A 8 -7.64 5.77 2.26
C PRO A 8 -8.28 7.03 1.66
N GLU A 9 -9.59 6.98 1.45
CA GLU A 9 -10.32 8.17 1.03
C GLU A 9 -10.12 9.32 2.02
N GLY A 10 -9.92 10.54 1.49
CA GLY A 10 -9.71 11.74 2.31
C GLY A 10 -8.29 11.90 2.85
N MET A 11 -7.41 10.92 2.66
CA MET A 11 -6.00 11.09 2.95
C MET A 11 -5.35 12.00 1.92
N ALA A 12 -4.71 13.07 2.40
CA ALA A 12 -3.85 13.89 1.56
C ALA A 12 -2.61 13.08 1.18
N THR A 13 -2.61 12.53 -0.02
CA THR A 13 -1.39 12.11 -0.69
C THR A 13 -0.93 13.31 -1.50
N ASP A 14 0.09 14.03 -1.03
CA ASP A 14 0.75 14.99 -1.92
C ASP A 14 1.03 14.29 -3.26
N PRO A 15 0.78 14.94 -4.40
CA PRO A 15 0.85 14.27 -5.70
C PRO A 15 2.25 13.68 -5.89
N VAL A 16 2.34 12.36 -5.80
CA VAL A 16 3.59 11.65 -6.03
C VAL A 16 3.78 11.60 -7.54
N ALA A 17 4.60 12.51 -8.06
CA ALA A 17 4.76 12.74 -9.49
C ALA A 17 5.05 11.44 -10.26
N GLY A 18 4.20 11.07 -11.22
CA GLY A 18 4.35 9.85 -12.03
C GLY A 18 3.71 8.58 -11.44
N CYS A 19 2.97 8.71 -10.34
CA CYS A 19 2.16 7.63 -9.77
C CYS A 19 0.67 7.82 -10.10
N ASP A 20 -0.04 6.71 -10.31
CA ASP A 20 -1.50 6.70 -10.34
C ASP A 20 -2.00 6.50 -8.91
N VAL A 21 -2.75 7.48 -8.39
CA VAL A 21 -3.29 7.43 -7.03
C VAL A 21 -4.76 7.03 -7.10
N VAL A 22 -5.12 6.01 -6.33
CA VAL A 22 -6.49 5.51 -6.20
C VAL A 22 -6.91 5.58 -4.73
N ALA A 23 -8.00 6.30 -4.47
CA ALA A 23 -8.64 6.29 -3.17
C ALA A 23 -9.40 4.97 -2.98
N CYS A 24 -9.22 4.33 -1.83
CA CYS A 24 -9.90 3.09 -1.47
C CYS A 24 -10.65 3.25 -0.13
N ARG A 25 -11.87 2.71 -0.08
CA ARG A 25 -12.77 2.68 1.08
C ARG A 25 -12.95 1.27 1.63
N SER A 26 -12.56 0.25 0.87
CA SER A 26 -12.78 -1.15 1.23
C SER A 26 -11.71 -2.07 0.66
N VAL A 27 -11.59 -3.26 1.25
CA VAL A 27 -10.74 -4.33 0.74
C VAL A 27 -11.11 -4.75 -0.68
N GLY A 28 -12.41 -4.71 -1.03
CA GLY A 28 -12.86 -5.02 -2.39
C GLY A 28 -12.31 -4.04 -3.44
N GLU A 29 -12.17 -2.76 -3.10
CA GLU A 29 -11.56 -1.75 -3.96
C GLU A 29 -10.05 -1.94 -4.07
N ILE A 30 -9.37 -2.25 -2.96
CA ILE A 30 -7.95 -2.61 -2.95
C ILE A 30 -7.71 -3.80 -3.89
N ALA A 31 -8.48 -4.88 -3.74
CA ALA A 31 -8.35 -6.08 -4.57
C ALA A 31 -8.59 -5.79 -6.06
N ARG A 32 -9.60 -4.98 -6.38
CA ARG A 32 -9.88 -4.56 -7.76
C ARG A 32 -8.74 -3.75 -8.36
N ALA A 33 -8.17 -2.82 -7.58
CA ALA A 33 -7.06 -2.00 -8.05
C ALA A 33 -5.78 -2.84 -8.25
N LEU A 34 -5.49 -3.77 -7.33
CA LEU A 34 -4.33 -4.67 -7.42
C LEU A 34 -4.43 -5.71 -8.56
N ALA A 35 -5.63 -5.92 -9.11
CA ALA A 35 -5.84 -6.76 -10.28
C ALA A 35 -5.55 -6.05 -11.63
N GLY A 36 -5.29 -4.74 -11.59
CA GLY A 36 -4.98 -3.94 -12.77
C GLY A 36 -3.55 -4.11 -13.31
N GLU A 37 -3.14 -3.22 -14.20
CA GLU A 37 -1.80 -3.20 -14.80
C GLU A 37 -0.96 -2.04 -14.25
N PHE A 38 0.14 -2.37 -13.58
CA PHE A 38 1.10 -1.44 -13.00
C PHE A 38 2.44 -2.15 -12.81
N ALA A 39 3.50 -1.41 -12.47
CA ALA A 39 4.83 -1.99 -12.28
C ALA A 39 5.06 -2.48 -10.83
N ALA A 40 4.55 -1.70 -9.88
CA ALA A 40 4.57 -1.97 -8.44
C ALA A 40 3.49 -1.10 -7.76
N ALA A 41 3.12 -1.45 -6.53
CA ALA A 41 2.13 -0.71 -5.76
C ALA A 41 2.62 -0.28 -4.38
N VAL A 42 2.07 0.84 -3.91
CA VAL A 42 2.14 1.30 -2.52
C VAL A 42 0.73 1.19 -1.95
N LEU A 43 0.58 0.48 -0.82
CA LEU A 43 -0.69 0.35 -0.12
C LEU A 43 -0.59 1.05 1.24
N VAL A 44 -1.33 2.13 1.41
CA VAL A 44 -1.48 2.77 2.72
C VAL A 44 -2.59 2.06 3.48
N SER A 45 -2.24 1.39 4.58
CA SER A 45 -3.16 0.54 5.34
C SER A 45 -3.87 1.27 6.49
N ASP A 46 -3.62 2.57 6.65
CA ASP A 46 -4.25 3.38 7.69
C ASP A 46 -5.79 3.32 7.60
N GLY A 47 -6.45 3.18 8.75
CA GLY A 47 -7.91 3.12 8.81
C GLY A 47 -8.53 1.80 8.34
N LEU A 48 -7.74 0.84 7.85
CA LEU A 48 -8.26 -0.52 7.62
C LEU A 48 -8.59 -1.19 8.96
N PRO A 49 -9.81 -1.71 9.14
CA PRO A 49 -10.17 -2.46 10.34
C PRO A 49 -9.29 -3.70 10.51
N ALA A 50 -8.96 -4.06 11.75
CA ALA A 50 -8.17 -5.26 12.03
C ALA A 50 -8.80 -6.55 11.46
N ALA A 51 -10.13 -6.62 11.42
CA ALA A 51 -10.88 -7.74 10.86
C ALA A 51 -10.66 -7.93 9.34
N ASP A 52 -10.25 -6.87 8.64
CA ASP A 52 -10.10 -6.84 7.19
C ASP A 52 -8.66 -7.14 6.74
N LEU A 53 -7.69 -7.15 7.67
CA LEU A 53 -6.27 -7.26 7.34
C LEU A 53 -5.91 -8.59 6.64
N GLU A 54 -6.53 -9.72 7.03
CA GLU A 54 -6.29 -10.99 6.33
C GLU A 54 -6.86 -11.00 4.92
N GLN A 55 -8.02 -10.38 4.71
CA GLN A 55 -8.62 -10.28 3.39
C GLN A 55 -7.79 -9.37 2.47
N ALA A 56 -7.29 -8.24 3.00
CA ALA A 56 -6.36 -7.36 2.29
C ALA A 56 -5.04 -8.08 1.97
N ALA A 57 -4.50 -8.86 2.92
CA ALA A 57 -3.32 -9.68 2.71
C ALA A 57 -3.55 -10.71 1.59
N GLY A 58 -4.73 -11.32 1.52
CA GLY A 58 -5.14 -12.19 0.42
C GLY A 58 -5.08 -11.49 -0.94
N ALA A 59 -5.57 -10.26 -1.04
CA ALA A 59 -5.48 -9.46 -2.26
C ALA A 59 -4.03 -9.15 -2.66
N VAL A 60 -3.18 -8.82 -1.70
CA VAL A 60 -1.73 -8.59 -1.93
C VAL A 60 -1.04 -9.86 -2.43
N ARG A 61 -1.30 -11.02 -1.80
CA ARG A 61 -0.72 -12.31 -2.22
C ARG A 61 -1.16 -12.73 -3.63
N ALA A 62 -2.38 -12.35 -4.04
CA ALA A 62 -2.89 -12.61 -5.39
C ALA A 62 -2.36 -11.60 -6.43
N CYS A 63 -1.75 -10.49 -6.00
CA CYS A 63 -1.18 -9.49 -6.88
C CYS A 63 0.10 -10.04 -7.54
N ARG A 64 0.27 -9.75 -8.85
CA ARG A 64 1.42 -10.22 -9.63
C ARG A 64 2.66 -9.32 -9.44
N PHE A 65 2.46 -8.11 -8.92
CA PHE A 65 3.48 -7.07 -8.82
C PHE A 65 3.83 -6.82 -7.35
N PRO A 66 5.05 -6.33 -7.05
CA PRO A 66 5.44 -6.07 -5.67
C PRO A 66 4.59 -4.95 -5.05
N VAL A 67 4.22 -5.15 -3.78
CA VAL A 67 3.44 -4.18 -2.99
C VAL A 67 4.25 -3.79 -1.75
N ILE A 68 4.44 -2.49 -1.52
CA ILE A 68 5.01 -1.94 -0.30
C ILE A 68 3.87 -1.41 0.57
N GLU A 69 3.81 -1.83 1.83
CA GLU A 69 2.86 -1.25 2.79
C GLU A 69 3.40 0.06 3.36
N VAL A 70 2.53 1.04 3.54
CA VAL A 70 2.80 2.26 4.29
C VAL A 70 1.80 2.39 5.43
N ARG A 71 2.31 2.73 6.61
CA ARG A 71 1.54 3.06 7.81
C ARG A 71 1.95 4.44 8.29
N SER A 72 1.01 5.36 8.48
CA SER A 72 1.36 6.70 8.96
C SER A 72 1.87 6.66 10.39
N GLU A 73 1.25 5.81 11.22
CA GLU A 73 1.64 5.62 12.62
C GLU A 73 2.85 4.70 12.77
N ARG A 74 3.57 4.86 13.88
CA ARG A 74 4.71 4.03 14.24
C ARG A 74 4.25 2.62 14.60
N TRP A 75 4.99 1.63 14.13
CA TRP A 75 4.84 0.26 14.58
C TRP A 75 5.31 0.13 16.04
N ASP A 76 4.57 -0.64 16.82
CA ASP A 76 4.85 -0.89 18.24
C ASP A 76 6.02 -1.86 18.47
N GLY A 77 6.51 -2.51 17.40
CA GLY A 77 7.59 -3.49 17.43
C GLY A 77 7.16 -4.89 17.84
N THR A 78 5.87 -5.11 18.12
CA THR A 78 5.37 -6.38 18.70
C THR A 78 4.12 -6.92 18.02
N ALA A 79 3.25 -6.06 17.48
CA ALA A 79 2.02 -6.50 16.84
C ALA A 79 2.31 -7.18 15.51
N TYR A 80 1.81 -8.42 15.37
CA TYR A 80 1.77 -9.12 14.10
C TYR A 80 0.74 -8.47 13.17
N SER A 81 1.10 -8.36 11.88
CA SER A 81 0.21 -7.89 10.82
C SER A 81 0.29 -8.84 9.62
N PRO A 82 -0.80 -9.54 9.26
CA PRO A 82 -0.80 -10.43 8.10
C PRO A 82 -0.67 -9.67 6.78
N LEU A 83 -1.13 -8.41 6.75
CA LEU A 83 -0.95 -7.52 5.60
C LEU A 83 0.53 -7.18 5.40
N SER A 84 1.22 -6.79 6.49
CA SER A 84 2.65 -6.52 6.47
C SER A 84 3.46 -7.72 6.01
N ALA A 85 3.07 -8.92 6.45
CA ALA A 85 3.71 -10.17 6.04
C ALA A 85 3.46 -10.54 4.57
N ALA A 86 2.37 -10.06 3.96
CA ALA A 86 2.08 -10.27 2.54
C ALA A 86 2.81 -9.28 1.62
N CYS A 87 3.15 -8.09 2.12
CA CYS A 87 3.86 -7.08 1.36
C CYS A 87 5.36 -7.39 1.22
N ARG A 88 5.98 -6.83 0.17
CA ARG A 88 7.42 -6.94 -0.10
C ARG A 88 8.27 -6.20 0.93
N GLY A 89 7.71 -5.15 1.53
CA GLY A 89 8.32 -4.33 2.55
C GLY A 89 7.28 -3.41 3.20
N VAL A 90 7.68 -2.79 4.32
CA VAL A 90 6.82 -1.92 5.13
C VAL A 90 7.57 -0.64 5.50
N ILE A 91 6.92 0.50 5.36
CA ILE A 91 7.38 1.80 5.90
C ILE A 91 6.35 2.29 6.91
N SER A 92 6.77 2.58 8.14
CA SER A 92 5.86 2.94 9.23
C SER A 92 6.39 4.13 10.04
N GLY A 93 5.49 5.05 10.42
CA GLY A 93 5.78 6.15 11.34
C GLY A 93 6.27 7.46 10.71
N PHE A 94 6.10 7.61 9.39
CA PHE A 94 6.58 8.78 8.63
C PHE A 94 5.46 9.60 7.98
N GLY A 95 4.19 9.27 8.25
CA GLY A 95 3.04 9.94 7.62
C GLY A 95 3.14 9.98 6.08
N ALA A 96 2.75 11.10 5.49
CA ALA A 96 2.77 11.31 4.04
C ALA A 96 4.17 11.18 3.40
N ALA A 97 5.24 11.51 4.14
CA ALA A 97 6.61 11.34 3.65
C ALA A 97 6.96 9.85 3.40
N GLY A 98 6.35 8.93 4.15
CA GLY A 98 6.49 7.49 3.94
C GLY A 98 5.92 7.02 2.60
N ILE A 99 4.84 7.66 2.12
CA ILE A 99 4.20 7.35 0.83
C ILE A 99 5.13 7.74 -0.32
N ALA A 100 5.70 8.94 -0.28
CA ALA A 100 6.64 9.42 -1.30
C ALA A 100 7.91 8.54 -1.36
N ALA A 101 8.46 8.18 -0.20
CA ALA A 101 9.60 7.26 -0.13
C ALA A 101 9.27 5.87 -0.68
N ALA A 102 8.12 5.30 -0.30
CA ALA A 102 7.66 4.00 -0.80
C ALA A 102 7.49 4.01 -2.31
N ALA A 103 6.93 5.09 -2.88
CA ALA A 103 6.75 5.22 -4.31
C ALA A 103 8.07 5.38 -5.08
N GLY A 104 9.10 5.99 -4.47
CA GLY A 104 10.46 5.98 -5.00
C GLY A 104 11.02 4.56 -5.06
N LEU A 105 11.00 3.84 -3.93
CA LEU A 105 11.47 2.45 -3.84
C LEU A 105 10.70 1.51 -4.76
N ALA A 106 9.40 1.72 -4.92
CA ALA A 106 8.54 0.94 -5.82
C ALA A 106 9.03 1.00 -7.28
N ARG A 107 9.67 2.10 -7.71
CA ARG A 107 10.26 2.24 -9.05
C ARG A 107 11.52 1.40 -9.20
N ASP A 108 12.30 1.30 -8.13
CA ASP A 108 13.57 0.57 -8.15
C ASP A 108 13.38 -0.96 -8.13
N ILE A 109 12.23 -1.41 -7.60
CA ILE A 109 11.88 -2.84 -7.52
C ILE A 109 10.88 -3.29 -8.59
N ALA A 110 10.41 -2.37 -9.44
CA ALA A 110 9.55 -2.69 -10.56
C ALA A 110 10.31 -3.59 -11.56
N PRO A 111 9.70 -4.68 -12.06
CA PRO A 111 10.32 -5.59 -13.01
C PRO A 111 10.50 -4.97 -14.41
#